data_AF-A0AAD7G413-F1
#
_entry.id   AF-A0AAD7G413-F1
#
_cell.length_a   1.000
_cell.length_b   1.000
_cell.length_c   1.000
_cell.angle_alpha   90.00
_cell.angle_beta   90.00
_cell.angle_gamma   90.00
#
_symmetry.space_group_name_H-M   'P 1'
#
loop_
_entity.id
_entity.type
_entity.pdbx_description
1 polymer ?
#
loop_
_entity_poly.entity_id
_entity_poly.type
_entity_poly.pdbx_seq_one_letter_code
_entity_poly.pdbx_strand_id
1 'polypeptide(L)'
;KLWFPDGDIVLEIEKSLLKVHKARLQCSEIFSDMLSLPQPQQAPESDWVDGCPRVALPGDALADWEVALRWIYHNDAFLAQTTPPFMTLSSALRISTKYEIAPLRAWAVDQLLSRWPADVLHMRLTALPHAAEAIALARECALPEILPAAFYALSIQRFS
;
A
#
# COMPACT_ATOMS: atom_id res chain seq x y z
N LYS A 1 14.99 7.13 -5.75
CA LYS A 1 15.21 5.93 -6.59
C LYS A 1 15.34 4.74 -5.65
N LEU A 2 14.48 3.73 -5.77
CA LEU A 2 14.44 2.56 -4.88
C LEU A 2 15.38 1.47 -5.41
N TRP A 3 16.68 1.76 -5.34
CA TRP A 3 17.73 0.82 -5.71
C TRP A 3 18.87 0.95 -4.70
N PHE A 4 18.89 0.03 -3.75
CA PHE A 4 19.91 -0.01 -2.70
C PHE A 4 21.09 -0.86 -3.17
N PRO A 5 22.34 -0.32 -3.20
CA PRO A 5 23.51 -1.09 -3.63
C PRO A 5 23.70 -2.39 -2.84
N ASP A 6 23.40 -2.34 -1.54
CA ASP A 6 23.46 -3.41 -0.55
C ASP A 6 22.16 -4.23 -0.43
N GLY A 7 21.16 -3.96 -1.28
CA GLY A 7 19.94 -4.77 -1.32
C GLY A 7 20.22 -6.21 -1.72
N ASP A 8 19.39 -7.13 -1.22
CA ASP A 8 19.55 -8.59 -1.34
C ASP A 8 18.32 -9.27 -2.00
N ILE A 9 17.40 -8.48 -2.53
CA ILE A 9 16.23 -8.91 -3.30
C ILE A 9 15.80 -7.83 -4.30
N VAL A 10 15.33 -8.24 -5.48
CA VAL A 10 14.79 -7.35 -6.51
C VAL A 10 13.30 -7.62 -6.68
N LEU A 11 12.47 -6.60 -6.49
CA LEU A 11 11.04 -6.65 -6.80
C LEU A 11 10.82 -6.15 -8.23
N GLU A 12 10.16 -6.96 -9.05
CA GLU A 12 9.72 -6.57 -10.38
C GLU A 12 8.23 -6.25 -10.34
N ILE A 13 7.90 -4.98 -10.57
CA ILE A 13 6.54 -4.44 -10.55
C ILE A 13 6.33 -3.67 -11.85
N GLU A 14 5.30 -4.03 -12.61
CA GLU A 14 5.06 -3.54 -13.97
C GLU A 14 6.29 -3.73 -14.89
N LYS A 15 7.01 -2.66 -15.22
CA LYS A 15 8.25 -2.68 -16.02
C LYS A 15 9.45 -2.14 -15.23
N SER A 16 9.31 -2.06 -13.91
CA SER A 16 10.26 -1.43 -13.02
C SER A 16 10.88 -2.46 -12.08
N LEU A 17 12.16 -2.25 -11.78
CA LEU A 17 12.93 -3.10 -10.86
C LEU A 17 13.34 -2.26 -9.64
N LEU A 18 13.00 -2.76 -8.46
CA LEU A 18 13.33 -2.14 -7.19
C LEU A 18 14.24 -3.08 -6.39
N LYS A 19 15.50 -2.70 -6.18
CA LYS A 19 16.45 -3.48 -5.39
C LYS A 19 16.36 -3.03 -3.93
N VAL A 20 15.92 -3.92 -3.04
CA VAL A 20 15.57 -3.64 -1.62
C VAL A 20 16.13 -4.73 -0.70
N HIS A 21 15.79 -4.67 0.60
CA HIS A 21 16.28 -5.61 1.62
C HIS A 21 15.19 -6.57 2.09
N LYS A 22 15.45 -7.88 2.08
CA LYS A 22 14.57 -8.95 2.59
C LYS A 22 14.15 -8.69 4.02
N ALA A 23 15.10 -8.32 4.89
CA ALA A 23 14.84 -8.01 6.30
C ALA A 23 13.80 -6.89 6.49
N ARG A 24 13.71 -5.95 5.54
CA ARG A 24 12.74 -4.85 5.58
C ARG A 24 11.35 -5.29 5.12
N LEU A 25 11.25 -6.32 4.29
CA LEU A 25 9.99 -6.90 3.82
C LEU A 25 9.35 -7.84 4.85
N GLN A 26 10.05 -8.22 5.92
CA GLN A 26 9.53 -9.08 7.00
C GLN A 26 8.38 -8.43 7.80
N CYS A 27 8.08 -7.14 7.59
CA CYS A 27 6.87 -6.52 8.12
C CYS A 27 5.58 -7.01 7.44
N SER A 28 5.69 -7.74 6.33
CA SER A 28 4.61 -8.41 5.62
C SER A 28 4.61 -9.90 6.00
N GLU A 29 3.47 -10.42 6.43
CA GLU A 29 3.31 -11.86 6.72
C GLU A 29 3.54 -12.70 5.44
N ILE A 30 2.94 -12.29 4.32
CA ILE A 30 3.13 -12.93 3.01
C ILE A 30 4.62 -13.00 2.59
N PHE A 31 5.38 -11.90 2.73
CA PHE A 31 6.80 -11.93 2.41
C PHE A 31 7.62 -12.70 3.44
N SER A 32 7.26 -12.64 4.72
CA SER A 32 7.91 -13.43 5.77
C SER A 32 7.81 -14.92 5.44
N ASP A 33 6.60 -15.40 5.13
CA ASP A 33 6.34 -16.78 4.76
C ASP A 33 7.09 -17.15 3.48
N MET A 34 6.97 -16.34 2.42
CA MET A 34 7.65 -16.58 1.14
C MET A 34 9.17 -16.68 1.30
N LEU A 35 9.78 -15.81 2.11
CA LEU A 35 11.23 -15.78 2.33
C LEU A 35 11.72 -16.89 3.26
N SER A 36 10.83 -17.50 4.06
CA SER A 36 11.17 -18.63 4.93
C SER A 36 11.28 -19.96 4.19
N LEU A 37 10.66 -20.05 3.01
CA LEU A 37 10.65 -21.27 2.21
C LEU A 37 12.04 -21.55 1.60
N PRO A 38 12.46 -22.82 1.51
CA PRO A 38 13.68 -23.18 0.81
C PRO A 38 13.59 -22.75 -0.66
N GLN A 39 14.59 -21.99 -1.14
CA GLN A 39 14.65 -21.63 -2.55
C GLN A 39 14.94 -22.87 -3.41
N PRO A 40 14.32 -23.01 -4.60
CA PRO A 40 14.60 -24.12 -5.51
C PRO A 40 16.10 -24.16 -5.85
N GLN A 41 16.72 -25.34 -5.76
CA GLN A 41 18.15 -25.53 -6.06
C GLN A 41 18.51 -25.23 -7.54
N GLN A 42 17.52 -25.18 -8.42
CA GLN A 42 17.67 -24.92 -9.86
C GLN A 42 16.72 -23.80 -10.31
N ALA A 43 16.87 -22.62 -9.75
CA ALA A 43 16.18 -21.44 -10.26
C ALA A 43 16.80 -21.00 -11.61
N PRO A 44 16.00 -20.74 -12.65
CA PRO A 44 16.46 -20.15 -13.91
C PRO A 44 17.29 -18.88 -13.69
N GLU A 45 18.28 -18.60 -14.54
CA GLU A 45 19.04 -17.34 -14.50
C GLU A 45 18.13 -16.11 -14.65
N SER A 46 16.99 -16.26 -15.35
CA SER A 46 15.99 -15.20 -15.47
C SER A 46 15.45 -14.73 -14.12
N ASP A 47 15.52 -15.56 -13.08
CA ASP A 47 15.02 -15.25 -11.74
C ASP A 47 16.05 -14.49 -10.89
N TRP A 48 17.15 -14.04 -11.51
CA TRP A 48 18.19 -13.27 -10.86
C TRP A 48 18.45 -11.95 -11.59
N VAL A 49 18.64 -10.88 -10.82
CA VAL A 49 19.02 -9.56 -11.31
C VAL A 49 20.08 -9.00 -10.38
N ASP A 50 21.22 -8.59 -10.92
CA ASP A 50 22.33 -8.00 -10.14
C ASP A 50 22.75 -8.89 -8.95
N GLY A 51 22.84 -10.20 -9.19
CA GLY A 51 23.21 -11.20 -8.18
C GLY A 51 22.16 -11.44 -7.09
N CYS A 52 20.96 -10.85 -7.21
CA CYS A 52 19.89 -10.96 -6.24
C CYS A 52 18.69 -11.73 -6.81
N PRO A 53 17.95 -12.49 -5.98
CA PRO A 53 16.71 -13.13 -6.43
C PRO A 53 15.70 -12.06 -6.84
N ARG A 54 15.05 -12.28 -7.98
CA ARG A 54 13.98 -11.45 -8.54
C ARG A 54 12.64 -12.05 -8.16
N VAL A 55 11.76 -11.23 -7.60
CA VAL A 55 10.36 -11.58 -7.32
C VAL A 55 9.46 -10.70 -8.17
N ALA A 56 8.75 -11.32 -9.12
CA ALA A 56 7.75 -10.65 -9.93
C ALA A 56 6.43 -10.54 -9.16
N LEU A 57 5.86 -9.35 -9.14
CA LEU A 57 4.62 -9.01 -8.43
C LEU A 57 3.55 -8.59 -9.46
N PRO A 58 3.00 -9.55 -10.22
CA PRO A 58 2.03 -9.24 -11.26
C PRO A 58 0.73 -8.69 -10.67
N GLY A 59 0.15 -7.71 -11.38
CA GLY A 59 -1.08 -7.04 -10.97
C GLY A 59 -0.88 -5.96 -9.90
N ASP A 60 0.33 -5.75 -9.41
CA ASP A 60 0.65 -4.61 -8.55
C ASP A 60 1.01 -3.38 -9.37
N ALA A 61 0.67 -2.21 -8.82
CA ALA A 61 1.08 -0.92 -9.35
C ALA A 61 2.39 -0.47 -8.68
N LEU A 62 3.30 0.10 -9.48
CA LEU A 62 4.55 0.65 -8.94
C LEU A 62 4.30 1.75 -7.90
N ALA A 63 3.32 2.62 -8.15
CA ALA A 63 2.98 3.73 -7.25
C ALA A 63 2.60 3.24 -5.84
N ASP A 64 1.94 2.08 -5.75
CA ASP A 64 1.53 1.54 -4.45
C ASP A 64 2.75 1.01 -3.67
N TRP A 65 3.66 0.33 -4.36
CA TRP A 65 4.92 -0.12 -3.80
C TRP A 65 5.85 1.02 -3.39
N GLU A 66 5.87 2.12 -4.13
CA GLU A 66 6.63 3.31 -3.74
C GLU A 66 6.15 3.92 -2.42
N VAL A 67 4.84 3.88 -2.16
CA VAL A 67 4.26 4.31 -0.87
C VAL A 67 4.65 3.35 0.24
N ALA A 68 4.49 2.05 0.03
CA ALA A 68 4.85 1.03 1.02
C ALA A 68 6.35 1.10 1.37
N LEU A 69 7.23 1.19 0.36
CA LEU A 69 8.67 1.28 0.59
C LEU A 69 9.07 2.60 1.25
N ARG A 70 8.38 3.71 0.97
CA ARG A 70 8.59 4.95 1.71
C ARG A 70 8.24 4.80 3.20
N TRP A 71 7.14 4.11 3.52
CA TRP A 71 6.79 3.79 4.91
C TRP A 71 7.82 2.86 5.58
N ILE A 72 8.33 1.85 4.86
CA ILE A 72 9.33 0.89 5.35
C ILE A 72 10.68 1.57 5.66
N TYR A 73 11.17 2.44 4.76
CA TYR A 73 12.51 3.03 4.87
C TYR A 73 12.54 4.40 5.54
N HIS A 74 11.43 5.15 5.52
CA HIS A 74 11.35 6.53 6.02
C HIS A 74 10.14 6.71 6.95
N ASN A 75 9.98 5.80 7.90
CA ASN A 75 8.79 5.66 8.73
C ASN A 75 8.41 6.93 9.49
N ASP A 76 9.36 7.55 10.21
CA ASP A 76 9.09 8.75 11.02
C ASP A 76 8.54 9.91 10.18
N ALA A 77 9.19 10.19 9.05
CA ALA A 77 8.76 11.24 8.12
C ALA A 77 7.41 10.89 7.47
N PHE A 78 7.18 9.60 7.20
CA PHE A 78 5.92 9.14 6.62
C PHE A 78 4.75 9.32 7.60
N LEU A 79 4.94 8.96 8.87
CA LEU A 79 3.90 9.03 9.91
C LEU A 79 3.67 10.46 10.42
N ALA A 80 4.64 11.37 10.27
CA ALA A 80 4.51 12.78 10.63
C ALA A 80 3.53 13.57 9.74
N GLN A 81 3.00 12.97 8.67
CA GLN A 81 2.04 13.62 7.76
C GLN A 81 0.69 13.83 8.47
N THR A 82 0.29 15.09 8.66
CA THR A 82 -0.99 15.44 9.31
C THR A 82 -2.21 15.21 8.43
N THR A 83 -2.04 15.35 7.11
CA THR A 83 -3.12 15.21 6.11
C THR A 83 -2.58 14.51 4.87
N PRO A 84 -2.39 13.18 4.92
CA PRO A 84 -1.86 12.43 3.79
C PRO A 84 -2.79 12.53 2.56
N PRO A 85 -2.22 12.66 1.33
CA PRO A 85 -3.01 12.64 0.10
C PRO A 85 -3.81 11.35 -0.03
N PHE A 86 -4.99 11.42 -0.66
CA PHE A 86 -5.84 10.23 -0.88
C PHE A 86 -5.11 9.12 -1.63
N MET A 87 -4.29 9.47 -2.64
CA MET A 87 -3.48 8.50 -3.37
C MET A 87 -2.50 7.76 -2.46
N THR A 88 -1.91 8.43 -1.47
CA THR A 88 -1.04 7.76 -0.49
C THR A 88 -1.83 6.80 0.40
N LEU A 89 -3.03 7.19 0.82
CA LEU A 89 -3.90 6.32 1.62
C LEU A 89 -4.38 5.11 0.85
N SER A 90 -4.79 5.29 -0.40
CA SER A 90 -5.28 4.20 -1.25
C SER A 90 -4.17 3.20 -1.57
N SER A 91 -3.00 3.69 -1.96
CA SER A 91 -1.79 2.88 -2.15
C SER A 91 -1.39 2.10 -0.89
N ALA A 92 -1.34 2.78 0.25
CA ALA A 92 -1.00 2.14 1.52
C ALA A 92 -2.02 1.05 1.88
N LEU A 93 -3.32 1.30 1.74
CA LEU A 93 -4.37 0.34 2.06
C LEU A 93 -4.32 -0.90 1.15
N ARG A 94 -4.13 -0.72 -0.17
CA ARG A 94 -4.05 -1.83 -1.13
C ARG A 94 -2.90 -2.77 -0.82
N ILE A 95 -1.67 -2.24 -0.74
CA ILE A 95 -0.48 -3.07 -0.51
C ILE A 95 -0.50 -3.68 0.88
N SER A 96 -0.88 -2.92 1.90
CA SER A 96 -0.95 -3.48 3.26
C SER A 96 -2.03 -4.53 3.43
N THR A 97 -3.12 -4.47 2.66
CA THR A 97 -4.15 -5.51 2.65
C THR A 97 -3.69 -6.74 1.88
N LYS A 98 -3.14 -6.58 0.67
CA LYS A 98 -2.68 -7.69 -0.18
C LYS A 98 -1.50 -8.46 0.43
N TYR A 99 -0.58 -7.74 1.08
CA TYR A 99 0.64 -8.31 1.64
C TYR A 99 0.61 -8.41 3.16
N GLU A 100 -0.54 -8.19 3.79
CA GLU A 100 -0.73 -8.37 5.25
C GLU A 100 0.32 -7.59 6.07
N ILE A 101 0.46 -6.29 5.79
CA ILE A 101 1.34 -5.38 6.52
C ILE A 101 0.50 -4.68 7.59
N ALA A 102 0.21 -5.38 8.69
CA ALA A 102 -0.75 -4.94 9.69
C ALA A 102 -0.53 -3.50 10.21
N PRO A 103 0.70 -3.05 10.54
CA PRO A 103 0.93 -1.68 11.01
C PRO A 103 0.60 -0.61 9.97
N LEU A 104 0.95 -0.84 8.69
CA LEU A 104 0.63 0.09 7.60
C LEU A 104 -0.87 0.11 7.33
N ARG A 105 -1.53 -1.05 7.40
CA ARG A 105 -2.99 -1.15 7.24
C ARG A 105 -3.71 -0.38 8.35
N ALA A 106 -3.30 -0.57 9.60
CA ALA A 106 -3.88 0.13 10.75
C ALA A 106 -3.78 1.65 10.59
N TRP A 107 -2.60 2.14 10.20
CA TRP A 107 -2.40 3.57 9.90
C TRP A 107 -3.31 4.06 8.78
N ALA A 108 -3.37 3.36 7.64
CA ALA A 108 -4.21 3.78 6.51
C ALA A 108 -5.70 3.81 6.87
N VAL A 109 -6.17 2.80 7.61
CA VAL A 109 -7.55 2.72 8.11
C VAL A 109 -7.90 3.86 9.05
N ASP A 110 -7.03 4.18 10.02
CA ASP A 110 -7.22 5.30 10.93
C ASP A 110 -7.38 6.64 10.18
N GLN A 111 -6.49 6.90 9.21
CA GLN A 111 -6.53 8.10 8.39
C GLN A 111 -7.79 8.16 7.50
N LEU A 112 -8.22 7.01 6.95
CA LEU A 112 -9.43 6.93 6.15
C LEU A 112 -10.69 7.13 6.99
N LEU A 113 -10.77 6.57 8.21
CA LEU A 113 -11.90 6.77 9.13
C LEU A 113 -11.95 8.21 9.67
N SER A 114 -10.80 8.86 9.86
CA SER A 114 -10.75 10.29 10.18
C SER A 114 -11.34 11.16 9.05
N ARG A 115 -11.19 10.71 7.80
CA ARG A 115 -11.69 11.41 6.61
C ARG A 115 -13.14 11.07 6.26
N TRP A 116 -13.49 9.80 6.33
CA TRP A 116 -14.82 9.24 6.08
C TRP A 116 -15.25 8.42 7.31
N PRO A 117 -15.79 9.07 8.35
CA PRO A 117 -16.19 8.38 9.57
C PRO A 117 -17.36 7.42 9.32
N ALA A 118 -17.48 6.40 10.16
CA ALA A 118 -18.62 5.47 10.11
C ALA A 118 -19.97 6.15 10.40
N ASP A 119 -19.93 7.25 11.17
CA ASP A 119 -21.09 8.11 11.44
C ASP A 119 -21.01 9.42 10.63
N VAL A 120 -22.03 9.62 9.79
CA VAL A 120 -22.15 10.78 8.90
C VAL A 120 -22.26 12.10 9.68
N LEU A 121 -22.76 12.09 10.93
CA LEU A 121 -22.88 13.30 11.75
C LEU A 121 -21.54 13.97 12.04
N HIS A 122 -20.46 13.18 12.06
CA HIS A 122 -19.10 13.65 12.32
C HIS A 122 -18.31 13.91 11.03
N MET A 123 -18.94 13.74 9.86
CA MET A 123 -18.31 13.95 8.57
C MET A 123 -17.95 15.43 8.34
N ARG A 124 -16.75 15.67 7.83
CA ARG A 124 -16.24 17.01 7.50
C ARG A 124 -16.18 17.20 5.98
N LEU A 125 -16.03 18.45 5.52
CA LEU A 125 -15.88 18.77 4.08
C LEU A 125 -14.68 18.08 3.41
N THR A 126 -13.70 17.63 4.20
CA THR A 126 -12.56 16.82 3.73
C THR A 126 -12.97 15.48 3.13
N ALA A 127 -14.19 15.00 3.40
CA ALA A 127 -14.78 13.78 2.85
C ALA A 127 -15.32 13.94 1.42
N LEU A 128 -15.51 15.18 0.93
CA LEU A 128 -16.12 15.43 -0.39
C LEU A 128 -15.22 15.00 -1.56
N PRO A 129 -13.92 15.35 -1.60
CA PRO A 129 -13.05 14.92 -2.69
C PRO A 129 -12.85 13.41 -2.67
N HIS A 130 -12.81 12.77 -3.84
CA HIS A 130 -12.55 11.33 -4.01
C HIS A 130 -13.59 10.38 -3.42
N ALA A 131 -14.82 10.83 -3.16
CA ALA A 131 -15.86 10.00 -2.56
C ALA A 131 -16.16 8.73 -3.39
N ALA A 132 -16.19 8.83 -4.73
CA ALA A 132 -16.41 7.69 -5.60
C ALA A 132 -15.24 6.69 -5.54
N GLU A 133 -14.01 7.18 -5.59
CA GLU A 133 -12.79 6.37 -5.48
C GLU A 133 -12.67 5.72 -4.09
N ALA A 134 -13.08 6.42 -3.03
CA ALA A 134 -13.13 5.89 -1.67
C ALA A 134 -14.13 4.72 -1.55
N ILE A 135 -15.30 4.80 -2.20
CA ILE A 135 -16.26 3.68 -2.25
C ILE A 135 -15.66 2.47 -2.96
N ALA A 136 -14.97 2.68 -4.09
CA ALA A 136 -14.31 1.60 -4.81
C ALA A 136 -13.22 0.95 -3.96
N LEU A 137 -12.36 1.76 -3.33
CA LEU A 137 -11.29 1.31 -2.45
C LEU A 137 -11.83 0.54 -1.22
N ALA A 138 -12.89 1.03 -0.59
CA ALA A 138 -13.55 0.38 0.55
C ALA A 138 -13.99 -1.05 0.22
N ARG A 139 -14.55 -1.25 -0.97
CA ARG A 139 -14.98 -2.57 -1.45
C ARG A 139 -13.78 -3.45 -1.78
N GLU A 140 -12.79 -2.89 -2.46
CA GLU A 140 -11.56 -3.58 -2.86
C GLU A 140 -10.77 -4.11 -1.65
N CYS A 141 -10.64 -3.31 -0.59
CA CYS A 141 -9.80 -3.61 0.57
C CYS A 141 -10.59 -4.05 1.82
N ALA A 142 -11.87 -4.40 1.66
CA ALA A 142 -12.77 -4.82 2.74
C ALA A 142 -12.77 -3.86 3.95
N LEU A 143 -13.04 -2.57 3.68
CA LEU A 143 -13.20 -1.50 4.66
C LEU A 143 -14.61 -0.88 4.56
N PRO A 144 -15.69 -1.63 4.88
CA PRO A 144 -17.06 -1.15 4.73
C PRO A 144 -17.41 0.05 5.64
N GLU A 145 -16.66 0.28 6.70
CA GLU A 145 -16.90 1.30 7.72
C GLU A 145 -16.89 2.72 7.14
N ILE A 146 -16.13 2.98 6.08
CA ILE A 146 -16.08 4.31 5.44
C ILE A 146 -17.23 4.54 4.45
N LEU A 147 -17.99 3.50 4.09
CA LEU A 147 -19.02 3.58 3.05
C LEU A 147 -20.14 4.58 3.35
N PRO A 148 -20.71 4.66 4.57
CA PRO A 148 -21.82 5.59 4.84
C PRO A 148 -21.46 7.05 4.55
N ALA A 149 -20.32 7.51 5.08
CA ALA A 149 -19.84 8.87 4.82
C ALA A 149 -19.44 9.07 3.36
N ALA A 150 -18.81 8.09 2.70
CA ALA A 150 -18.42 8.23 1.31
C ALA A 150 -19.64 8.31 0.36
N PHE A 151 -20.68 7.51 0.58
CA PHE A 151 -21.93 7.60 -0.19
C PHE A 151 -22.64 8.94 0.04
N TYR A 152 -22.72 9.38 1.29
CA TYR A 152 -23.33 10.67 1.60
C TYR A 152 -22.56 11.82 0.94
N ALA A 153 -21.23 11.85 1.05
CA ALA A 153 -20.36 12.83 0.40
C ALA A 153 -20.59 12.87 -1.12
N LEU A 154 -20.64 11.70 -1.77
CA LEU A 154 -20.91 11.60 -3.20
C LEU A 154 -22.30 12.14 -3.59
N SER A 155 -23.32 11.92 -2.74
CA SER A 155 -24.70 12.37 -3.01
C SER A 155 -24.88 13.89 -3.00
N ILE A 156 -24.03 14.61 -2.26
CA ILE A 156 -24.07 16.07 -2.12
C ILE A 156 -23.01 16.79 -2.95
N GLN A 157 -22.11 16.05 -3.59
CA GLN A 157 -21.06 16.61 -4.45
C GLN A 157 -21.71 17.16 -5.73
N ARG A 158 -21.60 18.47 -5.94
CA ARG A 158 -22.06 19.08 -7.18
C ARG A 158 -21.07 18.74 -8.29
N PHE A 159 -21.56 18.19 -9.38
CA PHE A 159 -20.77 18.07 -10.62
C PHE A 159 -20.45 19.49 -11.11
N SER A 160 -19.18 19.87 -11.01
CA SER A 160 -18.61 21.06 -11.63
C SER A 160 -17.78 20.67 -12.82
#